data_AF-A0A4Z2IWR1-F1
#
_entry.id   AF-A0A4Z2IWR1-F1
#
_cell.length_a   1.000
_cell.length_b   1.000
_cell.length_c   1.000
_cell.angle_alpha   90.00
_cell.angle_beta   90.00
_cell.angle_gamma   90.00
#
_symmetry.space_group_name_H-M   'P 1'
#
loop_
_entity.id
_entity.type
_entity.pdbx_description
1 polymer ?
#
loop_
_entity_poly.entity_id
_entity_poly.type
_entity_poly.pdbx_seq_one_letter_code
_entity_poly.pdbx_strand_id
1 'polypeptide(L)'
;MAVPPTYADLGKSAKDIFNKGYGFGLVKLDVKTKSSSGVEFKTSGSSNVDTSKVSGTLETKYKWAEYGLTFTEKWTTENTLGTEICVEDQITKGLKLTFDTTFSPNTGKKSGKVKTAYKREYVNVGVDVDLDFAGPTIHGAAVAGYEGWLAGYQMTFDSAKSKMSQSNFSVGYKTGDFQLHTNVYVLASTS
;
A
#
# COMPACT_ATOMS: atom_id res chain seq x y z
N MET A 1 24.41 3.83 -2.83
CA MET A 1 23.81 3.75 -1.47
C MET A 1 22.39 3.21 -1.55
N ALA A 2 21.81 2.72 -0.45
CA ALA A 2 20.51 2.03 -0.48
C ALA A 2 19.34 3.02 -0.67
N VAL A 3 18.36 2.62 -1.46
CA VAL A 3 17.06 3.30 -1.55
C VAL A 3 16.30 3.05 -0.24
N PRO A 4 15.87 4.08 0.50
CA PRO A 4 15.11 3.88 1.72
C PRO A 4 13.72 3.26 1.41
N PRO A 5 13.14 2.51 2.36
CA PRO A 5 11.80 1.96 2.21
C PRO A 5 10.75 3.08 2.13
N THR A 6 9.53 2.74 1.71
CA THR A 6 8.40 3.69 1.81
C THR A 6 8.09 3.94 3.29
N TYR A 7 7.42 5.06 3.61
CA TYR A 7 7.01 5.35 4.98
C TYR A 7 6.18 4.21 5.59
N ALA A 8 5.27 3.62 4.80
CA ALA A 8 4.44 2.49 5.23
C ALA A 8 5.25 1.21 5.54
N ASP A 9 6.38 1.03 4.85
CA ASP A 9 7.28 -0.11 5.05
C ASP A 9 8.32 0.12 6.18
N LEU A 10 8.34 1.29 6.82
CA LEU A 10 9.18 1.52 8.00
C LEU A 10 8.75 0.60 9.16
N GLY A 11 9.73 -0.12 9.70
CA GLY A 11 9.52 -1.13 10.74
C GLY A 11 8.79 -2.40 10.29
N LYS A 12 8.59 -2.61 8.98
CA LYS A 12 7.85 -3.77 8.45
C LYS A 12 8.41 -5.11 8.92
N SER A 13 9.73 -5.27 8.97
CA SER A 13 10.36 -6.50 9.45
C SER A 13 9.94 -6.85 10.88
N ALA A 14 9.91 -5.86 11.78
CA ALA A 14 9.44 -6.04 13.15
C ALA A 14 7.93 -6.32 13.19
N LYS A 15 7.12 -5.54 12.45
CA LYS A 15 5.66 -5.76 12.35
C LYS A 15 5.32 -7.15 11.82
N ASP A 16 6.09 -7.66 10.85
CA ASP A 16 5.88 -8.97 10.26
C ASP A 16 6.09 -10.10 11.29
N ILE A 17 7.03 -9.97 12.23
CA ILE A 17 7.24 -10.95 13.30
C ILE A 17 5.99 -11.07 14.19
N PHE A 18 5.34 -9.94 14.51
CA PHE A 18 4.15 -9.94 15.37
C PHE A 18 2.85 -10.25 14.62
N ASN A 19 2.80 -10.05 13.30
CA ASN A 19 1.56 -10.23 12.51
C ASN A 19 1.52 -11.55 11.73
N LYS A 20 2.65 -12.05 11.21
CA LYS A 20 2.65 -13.27 10.40
C LYS A 20 2.45 -14.49 11.28
N GLY A 21 1.43 -15.31 10.94
CA GLY A 21 1.09 -16.52 11.67
C GLY A 21 0.12 -16.30 12.84
N TYR A 22 -0.16 -15.05 13.22
CA TYR A 22 -1.11 -14.71 14.28
C TYR A 22 -2.47 -14.33 13.68
N GLY A 23 -3.33 -15.34 13.49
CA GLY A 23 -4.68 -15.20 12.93
C GLY A 23 -5.74 -15.86 13.84
N PHE A 24 -5.70 -15.57 15.14
CA PHE A 24 -6.63 -16.17 16.10
C PHE A 24 -8.09 -15.89 15.69
N GLY A 25 -8.93 -16.93 15.71
CA GLY A 25 -10.33 -16.82 15.27
C GLY A 25 -10.54 -16.71 13.76
N LEU A 26 -9.49 -16.81 12.93
CA LEU A 26 -9.59 -16.81 11.48
C LEU A 26 -8.90 -18.03 10.84
N VAL A 27 -9.66 -18.82 10.10
CA VAL A 27 -9.11 -19.84 9.20
C VAL A 27 -8.85 -19.18 7.86
N LYS A 28 -7.59 -19.00 7.50
CA LYS A 28 -7.18 -18.37 6.24
C LYS A 28 -6.42 -19.35 5.35
N LEU A 29 -6.81 -19.41 4.09
CA LEU A 29 -6.17 -20.20 3.05
C LEU A 29 -5.76 -19.26 1.91
N ASP A 30 -4.46 -19.19 1.63
CA ASP A 30 -3.89 -18.42 0.51
C ASP A 30 -3.28 -19.41 -0.49
N VAL A 31 -3.78 -19.42 -1.72
CA VAL A 31 -3.24 -20.18 -2.86
C VAL A 31 -2.66 -19.21 -3.86
N LYS A 32 -1.38 -19.36 -4.17
CA LYS A 32 -0.70 -18.58 -5.21
C LYS A 32 -0.23 -19.53 -6.31
N THR A 33 -0.67 -19.28 -7.53
CA THR A 33 -0.24 -20.00 -8.73
C THR A 33 0.38 -19.02 -9.73
N LYS A 34 1.25 -19.52 -10.58
CA LYS A 34 1.87 -18.76 -11.66
C LYS A 34 1.76 -19.57 -12.94
N SER A 35 1.14 -18.99 -13.97
CA SER A 35 1.02 -19.63 -15.27
C SER A 35 2.36 -19.60 -16.01
N SER A 36 2.51 -20.47 -17.01
CA SER A 36 3.63 -20.45 -17.96
C SER A 36 3.68 -19.15 -18.77
N SER A 37 2.52 -18.50 -18.99
CA SER A 37 2.40 -17.19 -19.64
C SER A 37 2.78 -16.01 -18.73
N GLY A 38 3.19 -16.25 -17.48
CA GLY A 38 3.65 -15.21 -16.56
C GLY A 38 2.55 -14.51 -15.76
N VAL A 39 1.30 -14.96 -15.86
CA VAL A 39 0.18 -14.48 -15.05
C VAL A 39 0.24 -15.10 -13.65
N GLU A 40 0.20 -14.28 -12.62
CA GLU A 40 0.15 -14.71 -11.22
C GLU A 40 -1.30 -14.65 -10.73
N PHE A 41 -1.86 -15.78 -10.29
CA PHE A 41 -3.16 -15.81 -9.62
C PHE A 41 -2.94 -16.00 -8.13
N LYS A 42 -3.62 -15.20 -7.32
CA LYS A 42 -3.66 -15.36 -5.88
C LYS A 42 -5.12 -15.43 -5.44
N THR A 43 -5.54 -16.61 -5.03
CA THR A 43 -6.86 -16.84 -4.46
C THR A 43 -6.70 -16.97 -2.95
N SER A 44 -7.41 -16.16 -2.18
CA SER A 44 -7.44 -16.30 -0.73
C SER A 44 -8.84 -16.36 -0.20
N GLY A 45 -9.10 -17.34 0.68
CA GLY A 45 -10.32 -17.46 1.45
C GLY A 45 -10.02 -17.29 2.92
N SER A 46 -10.87 -16.56 3.64
CA SER A 46 -10.81 -16.46 5.09
C SER A 46 -12.20 -16.69 5.69
N SER A 47 -12.26 -17.54 6.70
CA SER A 47 -13.44 -17.77 7.53
C SER A 47 -13.16 -17.26 8.93
N ASN A 48 -14.02 -16.37 9.43
CA ASN A 48 -13.97 -15.92 10.81
C ASN A 48 -14.84 -16.85 11.66
N VAL A 49 -14.24 -17.47 12.68
CA VAL A 49 -14.84 -18.53 13.50
C VAL A 49 -15.93 -17.98 14.43
N ASP A 50 -15.77 -16.73 14.91
CA ASP A 50 -16.73 -16.11 15.84
C ASP A 50 -18.00 -15.64 15.13
N THR A 51 -17.85 -15.09 13.92
CA THR A 51 -18.97 -14.52 13.13
C THR A 51 -19.52 -15.49 12.08
N SER A 52 -18.84 -16.63 11.86
CA SER A 52 -19.09 -17.54 10.75
C SER A 52 -19.04 -16.90 9.35
N LYS A 53 -18.53 -15.66 9.23
CA LYS A 53 -18.44 -14.95 7.96
C LYS A 53 -17.28 -15.51 7.14
N VAL A 54 -17.57 -15.84 5.87
CA VAL A 54 -16.57 -16.28 4.90
C VAL A 54 -16.37 -15.17 3.87
N SER A 55 -15.12 -14.79 3.63
CA SER A 55 -14.73 -13.84 2.59
C SER A 55 -13.69 -14.45 1.68
N GLY A 56 -13.89 -14.32 0.38
CA GLY A 56 -12.93 -14.73 -0.64
C GLY A 56 -12.44 -13.54 -1.44
N THR A 57 -11.19 -13.61 -1.89
CA THR A 57 -10.62 -12.67 -2.86
C THR A 57 -9.84 -13.42 -3.91
N LEU A 58 -10.04 -13.06 -5.16
CA LEU A 58 -9.25 -13.47 -6.31
C LEU A 58 -8.44 -12.26 -6.79
N GLU A 59 -7.13 -12.39 -6.84
CA GLU A 59 -6.23 -11.39 -7.41
C GLU A 59 -5.52 -12.01 -8.63
N THR A 60 -5.65 -11.38 -9.79
CA THR A 60 -4.98 -11.75 -11.03
C THR A 60 -3.98 -10.66 -11.36
N LYS A 61 -2.70 -11.01 -11.41
CA LYS A 61 -1.61 -10.08 -11.68
C LYS A 61 -0.90 -10.46 -12.96
N TYR A 62 -0.85 -9.52 -13.88
CA TYR A 62 -0.22 -9.69 -15.18
C TYR A 62 0.89 -8.65 -15.35
N LYS A 63 2.11 -9.13 -15.57
CA LYS A 63 3.31 -8.28 -15.68
C LYS A 63 3.78 -8.24 -17.12
N TRP A 64 3.77 -7.05 -17.70
CA TRP A 64 4.38 -6.70 -18.98
C TRP A 64 5.74 -6.07 -18.73
N ALA A 65 6.73 -6.93 -18.48
CA ALA A 65 8.07 -6.51 -18.10
C ALA A 65 8.74 -5.62 -19.17
N GLU A 66 8.50 -5.88 -20.46
CA GLU A 66 9.04 -5.07 -21.57
C GLU A 66 8.64 -3.60 -21.49
N TYR A 67 7.42 -3.32 -21.02
CA TYR A 67 6.87 -1.97 -20.88
C TYR A 67 6.81 -1.48 -19.43
N GLY A 68 7.44 -2.20 -18.47
CA GLY A 68 7.36 -1.83 -17.05
C GLY A 68 5.93 -1.73 -16.51
N LEU A 69 4.98 -2.40 -17.17
CA LEU A 69 3.56 -2.33 -16.86
C LEU A 69 3.15 -3.54 -16.04
N THR A 70 2.35 -3.32 -15.00
CA THR A 70 1.72 -4.38 -14.23
C THR A 70 0.24 -4.09 -14.11
N PHE A 71 -0.58 -5.01 -14.59
CA PHE A 71 -2.01 -4.98 -14.44
C PHE A 71 -2.42 -5.94 -13.33
N THR A 72 -3.19 -5.47 -12.36
CA THR A 72 -3.72 -6.31 -11.29
C THR A 72 -5.23 -6.13 -11.19
N GLU A 73 -5.96 -7.21 -11.40
CA GLU A 73 -7.40 -7.26 -11.14
C GLU A 73 -7.65 -7.98 -9.82
N LYS A 74 -8.53 -7.42 -9.01
CA LYS A 74 -8.95 -7.98 -7.74
C LYS A 74 -10.46 -8.09 -7.72
N TRP A 75 -10.96 -9.26 -7.38
CA TRP A 75 -12.39 -9.49 -7.20
C TRP A 75 -12.64 -10.10 -5.83
N THR A 76 -13.66 -9.60 -5.13
CA THR A 76 -14.04 -10.07 -3.79
C THR A 76 -15.40 -10.77 -3.84
N THR A 77 -15.67 -11.65 -2.87
CA THR A 77 -16.99 -12.29 -2.73
C THR A 77 -18.12 -11.31 -2.39
N GLU A 78 -17.79 -10.08 -1.97
CA GLU A 78 -18.75 -8.97 -1.79
C GLU A 78 -19.04 -8.23 -3.11
N ASN A 79 -18.60 -8.80 -4.23
CA ASN A 79 -18.73 -8.28 -5.58
C ASN A 79 -17.95 -6.97 -5.84
N THR A 80 -16.97 -6.63 -4.99
CA THR A 80 -16.10 -5.47 -5.27
C THR A 80 -15.06 -5.85 -6.31
N LEU A 81 -15.02 -5.09 -7.40
CA LEU A 81 -14.02 -5.15 -8.45
C LEU A 81 -12.98 -4.07 -8.21
N GLY A 82 -11.70 -4.44 -8.25
CA GLY A 82 -10.56 -3.56 -8.17
C GLY A 82 -9.67 -3.76 -9.38
N THR A 83 -9.26 -2.67 -10.01
CA THR A 83 -8.32 -2.66 -11.14
C THR A 83 -7.17 -1.74 -10.78
N GLU A 84 -5.96 -2.28 -10.76
CA GLU A 84 -4.72 -1.56 -10.50
C GLU A 84 -3.83 -1.63 -11.75
N ILE A 85 -3.48 -0.47 -12.30
CA ILE A 85 -2.52 -0.33 -13.39
C ILE A 85 -1.28 0.34 -12.80
N CYS A 86 -0.15 -0.35 -12.83
CA CYS A 86 1.12 0.16 -12.35
C CYS A 86 2.11 0.29 -13.50
N VAL A 87 2.77 1.45 -13.57
CA VAL A 87 3.85 1.76 -14.52
C VAL A 87 5.11 2.07 -13.71
N GLU A 88 6.17 1.30 -13.92
CA GLU A 88 7.46 1.49 -13.25
C GLU A 88 8.56 1.79 -14.26
N ASP A 89 9.44 2.72 -13.89
CA ASP A 89 10.71 3.03 -14.57
C ASP A 89 10.63 3.49 -16.05
N GLN A 90 9.42 3.75 -16.57
CA GLN A 90 9.23 4.16 -17.96
C GLN A 90 9.57 5.64 -18.24
N ILE A 91 9.19 6.55 -17.35
CA ILE A 91 9.46 7.99 -17.54
C ILE A 91 10.85 8.33 -16.99
N THR A 92 11.17 7.81 -15.80
CA THR A 92 12.47 7.98 -15.16
C THR A 92 12.71 6.84 -14.18
N LYS A 93 13.99 6.46 -14.00
CA LYS A 93 14.39 5.39 -13.09
C LYS A 93 13.97 5.74 -11.66
N GLY A 94 13.31 4.80 -11.01
CA GLY A 94 12.77 4.90 -9.66
C GLY A 94 11.37 5.51 -9.56
N LEU A 95 10.77 5.97 -10.68
CA LEU A 95 9.38 6.44 -10.68
C LEU A 95 8.42 5.26 -10.87
N LYS A 96 7.45 5.18 -9.97
CA LYS A 96 6.33 4.25 -9.99
C LYS A 96 5.04 5.05 -9.97
N LEU A 97 4.23 4.89 -11.01
CA LEU A 97 2.87 5.41 -11.08
C LEU A 97 1.91 4.24 -10.91
N THR A 98 0.85 4.43 -10.13
CA THR A 98 -0.19 3.42 -9.92
C THR A 98 -1.55 4.09 -9.99
N PHE A 99 -2.41 3.56 -10.84
CA PHE A 99 -3.81 3.95 -10.97
C PHE A 99 -4.66 2.80 -10.46
N ASP A 100 -5.30 3.02 -9.32
CA ASP A 100 -6.22 2.11 -8.68
C ASP A 100 -7.65 2.59 -8.94
N THR A 101 -8.54 1.69 -9.33
CA THR A 101 -9.97 1.94 -9.41
C THR A 101 -10.71 0.81 -8.74
N THR A 102 -11.66 1.15 -7.88
CA THR A 102 -12.54 0.17 -7.23
C THR A 102 -13.99 0.50 -7.55
N PHE A 103 -14.75 -0.55 -7.83
CA PHE A 103 -16.17 -0.49 -8.15
C PHE A 103 -16.93 -1.56 -7.37
N SER A 104 -17.93 -1.14 -6.60
CA SER A 104 -18.83 -2.03 -5.86
C SER A 104 -20.21 -1.96 -6.50
N PRO A 105 -20.61 -2.93 -7.36
CA PRO A 105 -21.89 -2.93 -8.05
C PRO A 105 -23.08 -2.89 -7.08
N ASN A 106 -22.96 -3.58 -5.93
CA ASN A 106 -24.02 -3.68 -4.94
C ASN A 106 -24.43 -2.32 -4.35
N THR A 107 -23.51 -1.36 -4.29
CA THR A 107 -23.77 -0.02 -3.74
C THR A 107 -23.66 1.09 -4.78
N GLY A 108 -23.22 0.76 -6.01
CA GLY A 108 -22.85 1.74 -7.04
C GLY A 108 -21.62 2.58 -6.69
N LYS A 109 -20.94 2.33 -5.56
CA LYS A 109 -19.80 3.12 -5.13
C LYS A 109 -18.61 2.84 -6.05
N LYS A 110 -18.07 3.91 -6.64
CA LYS A 110 -16.79 3.93 -7.34
C LYS A 110 -15.81 4.80 -6.57
N SER A 111 -14.55 4.38 -6.53
CA SER A 111 -13.45 5.20 -6.03
C SER A 111 -12.25 5.01 -6.93
N GLY A 112 -11.50 6.09 -7.11
CA GLY A 112 -10.20 6.06 -7.78
C GLY A 112 -9.11 6.40 -6.78
N LYS A 113 -7.90 5.91 -7.02
CA LYS A 113 -6.72 6.33 -6.29
C LYS A 113 -5.55 6.42 -7.25
N VAL A 114 -4.84 7.53 -7.21
CA VAL A 114 -3.64 7.75 -8.03
C VAL A 114 -2.45 7.82 -7.10
N LYS A 115 -1.53 6.87 -7.20
CA LYS A 115 -0.29 6.84 -6.43
C LYS A 115 0.88 7.17 -7.31
N THR A 116 1.73 8.06 -6.82
CA THR A 116 3.01 8.40 -7.45
C THR A 116 4.09 8.19 -6.41
N ALA A 117 5.01 7.26 -6.66
CA ALA A 117 6.16 7.03 -5.82
C ALA A 117 7.44 7.29 -6.62
N TYR A 118 8.34 8.08 -6.08
CA TYR A 118 9.65 8.33 -6.64
C TYR A 118 10.73 7.88 -5.66
N LYS A 119 11.59 6.98 -6.13
CA LYS A 119 12.64 6.36 -5.35
C LYS A 119 13.99 6.70 -5.95
N ARG A 120 14.91 7.15 -5.10
CA ARG A 120 16.30 7.38 -5.48
C ARG A 120 17.20 6.98 -4.33
N GLU A 121 18.51 6.95 -4.57
CA GLU A 121 19.46 6.82 -3.46
C GLU A 121 19.15 7.90 -2.40
N TYR A 122 19.18 7.51 -1.14
CA TYR A 122 18.87 8.35 0.04
C TYR A 122 17.42 8.82 0.21
N VAL A 123 16.57 8.80 -0.82
CA VAL A 123 15.24 9.42 -0.74
C VAL A 123 14.15 8.56 -1.38
N ASN A 124 13.00 8.46 -0.72
CA ASN A 124 11.80 7.84 -1.24
C ASN A 124 10.60 8.74 -0.92
N VAL A 125 9.96 9.29 -1.95
CA VAL A 125 8.79 10.17 -1.83
C VAL A 125 7.60 9.49 -2.47
N GLY A 126 6.44 9.61 -1.83
CA GLY A 126 5.16 9.10 -2.32
C GLY A 126 4.08 10.15 -2.17
N VAL A 127 3.21 10.25 -3.17
CA VAL A 127 1.97 11.02 -3.10
C VAL A 127 0.85 10.14 -3.62
N ASP A 128 -0.13 9.89 -2.76
CA ASP A 128 -1.34 9.14 -3.09
C ASP A 128 -2.53 10.09 -3.03
N VAL A 129 -3.32 10.15 -4.09
CA VAL A 129 -4.54 10.96 -4.17
C VAL A 129 -5.73 10.01 -4.25
N ASP A 130 -6.51 9.99 -3.18
CA ASP A 130 -7.74 9.21 -3.06
C ASP A 130 -8.91 10.05 -3.57
N LEU A 131 -9.53 9.61 -4.65
CA LEU A 131 -10.71 10.20 -5.26
C LEU A 131 -11.95 9.42 -4.80
N ASP A 132 -12.51 9.82 -3.66
CA ASP A 132 -13.82 9.35 -3.18
C ASP A 132 -14.91 10.39 -3.49
N PHE A 133 -16.18 9.97 -3.44
CA PHE A 133 -17.34 10.84 -3.65
C PHE A 133 -17.44 11.99 -2.64
N ALA A 134 -16.87 11.82 -1.44
CA ALA A 134 -16.85 12.84 -0.40
C ALA A 134 -15.84 13.98 -0.68
N GLY A 135 -14.94 13.78 -1.65
CA GLY A 135 -13.89 14.72 -2.02
C GLY A 135 -12.49 14.09 -2.00
N PRO A 136 -11.51 14.70 -2.70
CA PRO A 136 -10.16 14.19 -2.74
C PRO A 136 -9.49 14.18 -1.36
N THR A 137 -8.73 13.12 -1.06
CA THR A 137 -7.79 13.10 0.07
C THR A 137 -6.39 12.89 -0.46
N ILE A 138 -5.47 13.75 -0.04
CA ILE A 138 -4.07 13.71 -0.49
C ILE A 138 -3.23 13.15 0.65
N HIS A 139 -2.52 12.06 0.39
CA HIS A 139 -1.55 11.48 1.29
C HIS A 139 -0.15 11.73 0.75
N GLY A 140 0.66 12.48 1.49
CA GLY A 140 2.07 12.68 1.20
C GLY A 140 2.93 11.84 2.13
N ALA A 141 3.99 11.25 1.60
CA ALA A 141 5.00 10.55 2.39
C ALA A 141 6.39 10.86 1.83
N ALA A 142 7.36 11.06 2.70
CA ALA A 142 8.76 11.21 2.32
C ALA A 142 9.64 10.50 3.34
N VAL A 143 10.62 9.74 2.88
CA VAL A 143 11.62 9.07 3.71
C VAL A 143 12.99 9.42 3.16
N ALA A 144 13.82 10.02 4.00
CA ALA A 144 15.24 10.19 3.75
C ALA A 144 16.03 9.15 4.55
N GLY A 145 17.12 8.64 4.00
CA GLY A 145 18.01 7.74 4.69
C GLY A 145 19.47 8.08 4.44
N TYR A 146 20.29 8.05 5.48
CA TYR A 146 21.72 8.36 5.41
C TYR A 146 22.48 7.55 6.46
N GLU A 147 23.55 6.83 6.07
CA GLU A 147 24.39 6.02 6.97
C GLU A 147 23.60 5.14 7.98
N GLY A 148 22.55 4.48 7.50
CA GLY A 148 21.69 3.61 8.32
C GLY A 148 20.56 4.32 9.06
N TRP A 149 20.63 5.64 9.23
CA TRP A 149 19.51 6.45 9.74
C TRP A 149 18.41 6.57 8.69
N LEU A 150 17.17 6.60 9.15
CA LEU A 150 15.96 6.79 8.36
C LEU A 150 15.12 7.86 9.06
N ALA A 151 14.73 8.90 8.33
CA ALA A 151 13.79 9.91 8.79
C ALA A 151 12.61 9.93 7.83
N GLY A 152 11.42 9.66 8.34
CA GLY A 152 10.19 9.62 7.56
C GLY A 152 9.19 10.65 8.04
N TYR A 153 8.50 11.28 7.10
CA TYR A 153 7.35 12.13 7.34
C TYR A 153 6.18 11.65 6.50
N GLN A 154 4.98 11.63 7.08
CA GLN A 154 3.73 11.33 6.39
C GLN A 154 2.69 12.37 6.77
N MET A 155 1.95 12.85 5.79
CA MET A 155 0.83 13.77 5.99
C MET A 155 -0.39 13.29 5.23
N THR A 156 -1.57 13.60 5.76
CA THR A 156 -2.85 13.40 5.08
C THR A 156 -3.65 14.69 5.11
N PHE A 157 -4.09 15.15 3.95
CA PHE A 157 -4.89 16.34 3.77
C PHE A 157 -6.23 16.00 3.15
N ASP A 158 -7.32 16.34 3.84
CA ASP A 158 -8.69 16.20 3.35
C ASP A 158 -9.09 17.51 2.66
N SER A 159 -9.24 17.50 1.33
CA SER A 159 -9.55 18.72 0.58
C SER A 159 -11.00 19.14 0.71
N ALA A 160 -11.92 18.24 1.08
CA ALA A 160 -13.32 18.59 1.29
C ALA A 160 -13.50 19.44 2.55
N LYS A 161 -12.68 19.16 3.58
CA LYS A 161 -12.66 19.91 4.84
C LYS A 161 -11.57 20.98 4.89
N SER A 162 -10.75 21.08 3.86
CA SER A 162 -9.54 21.91 3.82
C SER A 162 -8.67 21.75 5.08
N LYS A 163 -8.56 20.53 5.60
CA LYS A 163 -7.92 20.25 6.88
C LYS A 163 -6.90 19.12 6.77
N MET A 164 -5.72 19.34 7.35
CA MET A 164 -4.76 18.27 7.59
C MET A 164 -5.28 17.35 8.69
N SER A 165 -5.48 16.08 8.38
CA SER A 165 -6.07 15.09 9.31
C SER A 165 -5.00 14.31 10.07
N GLN A 166 -3.85 14.05 9.44
CA GLN A 166 -2.75 13.29 10.03
C GLN A 166 -1.41 13.91 9.67
N SER A 167 -0.50 13.92 10.65
CA SER A 167 0.89 14.32 10.47
C SER A 167 1.75 13.39 11.33
N ASN A 168 2.48 12.48 10.70
CA ASN A 168 3.24 11.46 11.38
C ASN A 168 4.72 11.63 11.09
N PHE A 169 5.53 11.60 12.14
CA PHE A 169 6.99 11.62 12.05
C PHE A 169 7.52 10.26 12.45
N SER A 170 8.60 9.82 11.81
CA SER A 170 9.26 8.57 12.14
C SER A 170 10.76 8.74 12.05
N VAL A 171 11.46 8.11 12.98
CA VAL A 171 12.92 8.02 12.96
C VAL A 171 13.26 6.55 13.12
N GLY A 172 14.18 6.07 12.32
CA GLY A 172 14.64 4.70 12.38
C GLY A 172 16.15 4.63 12.21
N TYR A 173 16.70 3.51 12.63
CA TYR A 173 18.09 3.17 12.39
C TYR A 173 18.16 1.70 11.97
N LYS A 174 18.81 1.42 10.86
CA LYS A 174 18.93 0.09 10.28
C LYS A 174 20.39 -0.25 10.07
N THR A 175 20.82 -1.33 10.71
CA THR A 175 22.11 -1.99 10.48
C THR A 175 21.90 -3.34 9.79
N GLY A 176 22.96 -4.11 9.57
CA GLY A 176 22.87 -5.48 9.08
C GLY A 176 22.14 -6.41 10.06
N ASP A 177 22.30 -6.17 11.37
CA ASP A 177 21.88 -7.11 12.42
C ASP A 177 20.61 -6.66 13.18
N PHE A 178 20.31 -5.36 13.20
CA PHE A 178 19.13 -4.85 13.89
C PHE A 178 18.47 -3.67 13.16
N GLN A 179 17.17 -3.49 13.43
CA GLN A 179 16.41 -2.35 12.95
C GLN A 179 15.61 -1.75 14.11
N LEU A 180 15.89 -0.47 14.41
CA LEU A 180 15.12 0.35 15.33
C LEU A 180 14.18 1.25 14.53
N HIS A 181 12.94 1.38 14.99
CA HIS A 181 11.94 2.22 14.38
C HIS A 181 11.06 2.85 15.46
N THR A 182 10.99 4.17 15.45
CA THR A 182 10.11 4.97 16.30
C THR A 182 9.22 5.83 15.43
N ASN A 183 7.97 6.02 15.84
CA ASN A 183 7.04 6.88 15.15
C ASN A 183 6.18 7.66 16.13
N VAL A 184 5.91 8.92 15.79
CA VAL A 184 5.08 9.86 16.54
C VAL A 184 3.90 10.22 15.65
N TYR A 185 2.70 9.87 16.11
CA TYR A 185 1.45 10.24 15.47
C TYR A 185 0.99 11.59 16.03
N VAL A 186 0.96 12.63 15.19
CA VAL A 186 0.34 13.90 15.56
C VAL A 186 -1.03 13.93 14.89
N LEU A 187 -2.06 13.66 15.69
CA LEU A 187 -3.44 13.93 15.28
C LEU A 187 -3.64 15.44 15.29
N ALA A 188 -4.07 16.00 14.16
CA ALA A 188 -4.38 17.41 14.09
C ALA A 188 -5.59 17.70 14.99
N SER A 189 -5.33 18.27 16.16
CA SER A 189 -6.36 18.77 17.07
C SER A 189 -7.41 19.56 16.30
N THR A 190 -8.67 19.16 16.42
CA THR A 190 -9.82 20.02 16.12
C THR A 190 -9.93 21.06 17.22
N SER A 191 -9.24 22.18 17.03
CA SER A 191 -9.70 23.48 17.51
C SER A 191 -10.63 24.09 16.46
#